data_AF-A0A3E2TMY2-F1
#
_entry.id   AF-A0A3E2TMY2-F1
#
_cell.length_a   1.000
_cell.length_b   1.000
_cell.length_c   1.000
_cell.angle_alpha   90.00
_cell.angle_beta   90.00
_cell.angle_gamma   90.00
#
_symmetry.space_group_name_H-M   'P 1'
#
loop_
_entity.id
_entity.type
_entity.pdbx_description
1 polymer ?
#
loop_
_entity_poly.entity_id
_entity_poly.type
_entity_poly.pdbx_seq_one_letter_code
_entity_poly.pdbx_strand_id
1 'polypeptide(L)'
;MIKMILAIGHINYDKFLNNMLEMAKQHPEQMGGMKLPPFTAQMIKMLPARKKNEMVAQALNSSKGKVEPQIEQLLAPITGPIQLKNFDIQCGGKRDADEVTLTVEFAGYDCGYVADHILPFYYMEATAPAFLGPEYNGPTDLASVQAYIKAQDHKKAQFLIAKSMSVNKAYIMNLLQDKAKLAEIELQVNNLRLMIK
;
A
#
# COMPACT_ATOMS: atom_id res chain seq x y z
N MET A 1 11.94 -9.34 -7.07
CA MET A 1 10.69 -9.22 -6.28
C MET A 1 10.60 -7.79 -5.79
N ILE A 2 9.42 -7.15 -5.82
CA ILE A 2 9.27 -5.77 -5.33
C ILE A 2 8.68 -5.80 -3.93
N LYS A 3 9.35 -5.12 -2.99
CA LYS A 3 8.88 -4.86 -1.63
C LYS A 3 8.47 -3.40 -1.54
N MET A 4 7.23 -3.17 -1.12
CA MET A 4 6.68 -1.85 -0.82
C MET A 4 6.49 -1.70 0.69
N ILE A 5 6.93 -0.57 1.21
CA ILE A 5 6.77 -0.20 2.62
C ILE A 5 6.02 1.13 2.64
N LEU A 6 4.83 1.11 3.20
CA LEU A 6 3.94 2.25 3.37
C LEU A 6 3.91 2.62 4.85
N ALA A 7 4.38 3.81 5.21
CA ALA A 7 4.21 4.35 6.55
C ALA A 7 2.95 5.22 6.58
N ILE A 8 1.99 4.83 7.42
CA ILE A 8 0.71 5.50 7.58
C ILE A 8 0.73 6.24 8.91
N GLY A 9 0.61 7.56 8.86
CA GLY A 9 0.73 8.44 10.02
C GLY A 9 -0.54 8.65 10.82
N HIS A 10 -1.67 8.58 10.13
CA HIS A 10 -2.97 8.78 10.74
C HIS A 10 -4.01 7.97 9.97
N ILE A 11 -4.78 7.17 10.70
CA ILE A 11 -6.01 6.53 10.22
C ILE A 11 -7.10 7.03 11.15
N ASN A 12 -8.32 7.29 10.64
CA ASN A 12 -9.47 7.47 11.53
C ASN A 12 -9.78 6.13 12.25
N TYR A 13 -9.08 5.89 13.36
CA TYR A 13 -9.15 4.66 14.12
C TYR A 13 -10.55 4.42 14.66
N ASP A 14 -11.27 5.48 15.03
CA ASP A 14 -12.61 5.36 15.56
C ASP A 14 -13.58 4.83 14.48
N LYS A 15 -13.51 5.32 13.24
CA LYS A 15 -14.33 4.79 12.14
C LYS A 15 -13.91 3.37 11.74
N PHE A 16 -12.60 3.10 11.66
CA PHE A 16 -12.09 1.76 11.36
C PHE A 16 -12.49 0.72 12.42
N LEU A 17 -12.30 1.05 13.70
CA LEU A 17 -12.68 0.19 14.83
C LEU A 17 -14.19 0.06 14.94
N ASN A 18 -14.97 1.13 14.71
CA ASN A 18 -16.43 1.04 14.68
C ASN A 18 -16.90 0.12 13.54
N ASN A 19 -16.32 0.22 12.34
CA ASN A 19 -16.64 -0.70 11.24
C ASN A 19 -16.27 -2.15 11.58
N MET A 20 -15.12 -2.39 12.23
CA MET A 20 -14.77 -3.73 12.71
C MET A 20 -15.71 -4.23 13.81
N LEU A 21 -16.14 -3.36 14.72
CA LEU A 21 -17.10 -3.68 15.78
C LEU A 21 -18.49 -3.95 15.20
N GLU A 22 -18.92 -3.21 14.19
CA GLU A 22 -20.19 -3.44 13.50
C GLU A 22 -20.15 -4.72 12.66
N MET A 23 -19.08 -4.98 11.92
CA MET A 23 -18.86 -6.27 11.25
C MET A 23 -18.87 -7.43 12.24
N ALA A 24 -18.25 -7.28 13.41
CA ALA A 24 -18.28 -8.32 14.43
C ALA A 24 -19.67 -8.55 15.06
N LYS A 25 -20.52 -7.53 15.07
CA LYS A 25 -21.91 -7.64 15.51
C LYS A 25 -22.83 -8.24 14.44
N GLN A 26 -22.64 -7.84 13.18
CA GLN A 26 -23.54 -8.19 12.07
C GLN A 26 -23.15 -9.50 11.38
N HIS A 27 -21.85 -9.82 11.33
CA HIS A 27 -21.28 -10.96 10.61
C HIS A 27 -20.17 -11.68 11.42
N PRO A 28 -20.49 -12.25 12.60
CA PRO A 28 -19.50 -12.92 13.46
C PRO A 28 -18.76 -14.08 12.77
N GLU A 29 -19.39 -14.74 11.78
CA GLU A 29 -18.80 -15.76 10.93
C GLU A 29 -17.69 -15.21 10.01
N GLN A 30 -17.82 -13.97 9.54
CA GLN A 30 -16.81 -13.31 8.72
C GLN A 30 -15.59 -12.88 9.54
N MET A 31 -15.73 -12.77 10.87
CA MET A 31 -14.63 -12.49 11.79
C MET A 31 -13.73 -13.70 12.08
N GLY A 32 -14.11 -14.93 11.70
CA GLY A 32 -13.23 -16.12 11.76
C GLY A 32 -12.49 -16.35 13.07
N GLY A 33 -13.13 -16.09 14.20
CA GLY A 33 -12.51 -16.28 15.52
C GLY A 33 -11.60 -15.13 15.99
N MET A 34 -11.60 -13.99 15.30
CA MET A 34 -10.92 -12.78 15.76
C MET A 34 -11.55 -12.34 17.10
N LYS A 35 -10.89 -12.65 18.22
CA LYS A 35 -11.29 -12.20 19.56
C LYS A 35 -10.99 -10.71 19.67
N LEU A 36 -12.00 -9.88 19.41
CA LEU A 36 -11.95 -8.48 19.79
C LEU A 36 -11.76 -8.41 21.32
N PRO A 37 -10.81 -7.61 21.83
CA PRO A 37 -10.65 -7.41 23.26
C PRO A 37 -11.96 -6.88 23.87
N PRO A 38 -12.27 -7.20 25.15
CA PRO A 38 -13.57 -6.95 25.77
C PRO A 38 -13.75 -5.46 26.16
N PHE A 39 -13.60 -4.56 25.20
CA PHE A 39 -13.78 -3.12 25.40
C PHE A 39 -15.11 -2.68 24.81
N THR A 40 -15.83 -1.82 25.53
CA THR A 40 -16.95 -1.07 24.94
C THR A 40 -16.38 -0.04 23.96
N ALA A 41 -17.18 0.40 22.97
CA ALA A 41 -16.77 1.45 22.03
C ALA A 41 -16.31 2.74 22.75
N GLN A 42 -16.86 3.04 23.94
CA GLN A 42 -16.41 4.14 24.80
C GLN A 42 -15.02 3.89 25.42
N MET A 43 -14.75 2.67 25.90
CA MET A 43 -13.43 2.33 26.45
C MET A 43 -12.34 2.38 25.38
N ILE A 44 -12.66 1.99 24.14
CA ILE A 44 -11.73 2.08 23.01
C ILE A 44 -11.36 3.54 22.73
N LYS A 45 -12.34 4.46 22.72
CA LYS A 45 -12.09 5.89 22.48
C LYS A 45 -11.10 6.50 23.48
N MET A 46 -11.10 6.02 24.73
CA MET A 46 -10.22 6.47 25.81
C MET A 46 -8.82 5.85 25.79
N LEU A 47 -8.54 4.86 24.93
CA LEU A 47 -7.21 4.27 24.83
C LEU A 47 -6.21 5.27 24.21
N PRO A 48 -4.96 5.30 24.69
CA PRO A 48 -3.89 6.02 24.01
C PRO A 48 -3.75 5.54 22.56
N ALA A 49 -3.46 6.46 21.63
CA ALA A 49 -3.34 6.17 20.20
C ALA A 49 -2.43 4.96 19.92
N ARG A 50 -1.28 4.88 20.60
CA ARG A 50 -0.38 3.72 20.54
C ARG A 50 -1.07 2.38 20.80
N LYS A 51 -1.91 2.29 21.83
CA LYS A 51 -2.57 1.04 22.22
C LYS A 51 -3.68 0.68 21.20
N LYS A 52 -4.34 1.69 20.62
CA LYS A 52 -5.25 1.49 19.48
C LYS A 52 -4.47 0.92 18.28
N ASN A 53 -3.30 1.48 17.97
CA ASN A 53 -2.45 1.02 16.87
C ASN A 53 -2.00 -0.43 17.11
N GLU A 54 -1.53 -0.76 18.31
CA GLU A 54 -1.05 -2.10 18.67
C GLU A 54 -2.17 -3.14 18.51
N MET A 55 -3.38 -2.80 18.95
CA MET A 55 -4.56 -3.65 18.76
C MET A 55 -4.94 -3.81 17.29
N VAL A 56 -4.90 -2.75 16.47
CA VAL A 56 -5.18 -2.82 15.03
C VAL A 56 -4.14 -3.67 14.31
N ALA A 57 -2.85 -3.45 14.59
CA ALA A 57 -1.77 -4.24 14.02
C ALA A 57 -1.91 -5.73 14.39
N GLN A 58 -2.21 -6.03 15.66
CA GLN A 58 -2.43 -7.40 16.10
C GLN A 58 -3.65 -8.04 15.43
N ALA A 59 -4.78 -7.32 15.36
CA ALA A 59 -5.99 -7.81 14.72
C ALA A 59 -5.77 -8.12 13.23
N LEU A 60 -5.16 -7.19 12.49
CA LEU A 60 -4.89 -7.38 11.06
C LEU A 60 -3.86 -8.50 10.80
N ASN A 61 -2.81 -8.59 11.60
CA ASN A 61 -1.86 -9.70 11.50
C ASN A 61 -2.44 -11.05 11.91
N SER A 62 -3.47 -11.10 12.76
CA SER A 62 -4.13 -12.35 13.13
C SER A 62 -5.08 -12.89 12.04
N SER A 63 -5.46 -12.03 11.09
CA SER A 63 -6.41 -12.35 10.01
C SER A 63 -5.83 -12.16 8.60
N LYS A 64 -4.52 -12.33 8.42
CA LYS A 64 -3.82 -12.08 7.14
C LYS A 64 -4.53 -12.71 5.94
N GLY A 65 -4.88 -14.00 6.00
CA GLY A 65 -5.52 -14.70 4.88
C GLY A 65 -6.89 -14.14 4.45
N LYS A 66 -7.56 -13.33 5.30
CA LYS A 66 -8.82 -12.64 4.94
C LYS A 66 -8.59 -11.21 4.46
N VAL A 67 -7.55 -10.56 4.96
CA VAL A 67 -7.22 -9.16 4.67
C VAL A 67 -6.39 -9.03 3.40
N GLU A 68 -5.55 -10.02 3.09
CA GLU A 68 -4.69 -10.03 1.89
C GLU A 68 -5.46 -9.74 0.59
N PRO A 69 -6.58 -10.43 0.26
CA PRO A 69 -7.32 -10.14 -0.96
C PRO A 69 -7.89 -8.72 -1.03
N GLN A 70 -8.25 -8.13 0.12
CA GLN A 70 -8.76 -6.76 0.19
C GLN A 70 -7.63 -5.74 -0.05
N ILE A 71 -6.43 -6.04 0.44
CA ILE A 71 -5.25 -5.21 0.20
C ILE A 71 -4.79 -5.33 -1.25
N GLU A 72 -4.85 -6.52 -1.85
CA GLU A 72 -4.63 -6.70 -3.29
C GLU A 72 -5.59 -5.83 -4.10
N GLN A 73 -6.89 -5.87 -3.79
CA GLN A 73 -7.89 -5.05 -4.46
C GLN A 73 -7.64 -3.54 -4.29
N LEU A 74 -7.24 -3.11 -3.09
CA LEU A 74 -6.94 -1.70 -2.82
C LEU A 74 -5.70 -1.22 -3.59
N LEU A 75 -4.68 -2.07 -3.70
CA LEU A 75 -3.40 -1.72 -4.32
C LEU A 75 -3.37 -1.97 -5.83
N ALA A 76 -4.21 -2.87 -6.36
CA ALA A 76 -4.23 -3.23 -7.77
C ALA A 76 -4.33 -2.05 -8.75
N PRO A 77 -5.09 -0.97 -8.47
CA PRO A 77 -5.10 0.22 -9.33
C PRO A 77 -3.77 0.96 -9.41
N ILE A 78 -2.87 0.74 -8.45
CA ILE A 78 -1.59 1.46 -8.28
C ILE A 78 -0.42 0.56 -8.66
N THR A 79 -0.54 -0.75 -8.45
CA THR A 79 0.54 -1.73 -8.62
C THR A 79 0.29 -2.70 -9.76
N GLY A 80 -0.90 -2.70 -10.36
CA GLY A 80 -1.36 -3.77 -11.25
C GLY A 80 -1.82 -5.01 -10.47
N PRO A 81 -2.29 -6.06 -11.16
CA PRO A 81 -2.59 -7.34 -10.56
C PRO A 81 -1.31 -7.89 -9.95
N ILE A 82 -1.32 -7.99 -8.63
CA ILE A 82 -0.19 -8.42 -7.81
C ILE A 82 -0.64 -9.62 -6.99
N GLN A 83 0.29 -10.52 -6.71
CA GLN A 83 0.12 -11.50 -5.64
C GLN A 83 0.88 -11.02 -4.42
N LEU A 84 0.18 -10.87 -3.30
CA LEU A 84 0.80 -10.68 -2.00
C LEU A 84 1.53 -11.95 -1.61
N LYS A 85 2.85 -11.83 -1.46
CA LYS A 85 3.69 -12.90 -0.91
C LYS A 85 3.82 -12.78 0.59
N ASN A 86 3.86 -11.56 1.09
CA ASN A 86 3.92 -11.27 2.51
C ASN A 86 3.26 -9.92 2.79
N PHE A 87 2.56 -9.86 3.91
CA PHE A 87 1.90 -8.69 4.43
C PHE A 87 2.22 -8.62 5.93
N ASP A 88 2.76 -7.49 6.39
CA ASP A 88 3.09 -7.29 7.80
C ASP A 88 2.71 -5.88 8.23
N ILE A 89 2.03 -5.78 9.37
CA ILE A 89 1.67 -4.51 9.98
C ILE A 89 2.40 -4.35 11.29
N GLN A 90 3.14 -3.26 11.42
CA GLN A 90 3.86 -2.92 12.64
C GLN A 90 3.39 -1.57 13.15
N CYS A 91 3.18 -1.46 14.46
CA CYS A 91 3.11 -0.14 15.07
C CYS A 91 4.48 0.52 15.00
N GLY A 92 4.47 1.83 14.77
CA GLY A 92 5.68 2.64 14.81
C GLY A 92 6.44 2.47 16.12
N GLY A 93 7.74 2.78 16.07
CA GLY A 93 8.61 2.69 17.23
C GLY A 93 8.20 3.67 18.33
N LYS A 94 8.93 3.70 19.46
CA LYS A 94 8.65 4.59 20.60
C LYS A 94 8.51 6.09 20.24
N ARG A 95 9.06 6.53 19.11
CA ARG A 95 9.01 7.92 18.62
C ARG A 95 7.84 8.21 17.66
N ASP A 96 7.30 7.18 17.02
CA ASP A 96 6.31 7.25 15.95
C ASP A 96 5.03 6.50 16.39
N ALA A 97 4.62 6.75 17.64
CA ALA A 97 3.58 5.96 18.31
C ALA A 97 2.20 6.04 17.62
N ASP A 98 2.01 7.04 16.77
CA ASP A 98 0.81 7.28 15.99
C ASP A 98 0.89 6.67 14.57
N GLU A 99 2.06 6.16 14.17
CA GLU A 99 2.24 5.56 12.86
C GLU A 99 2.01 4.04 12.86
N VAL A 100 1.54 3.54 11.72
CA VAL A 100 1.48 2.13 11.39
C VAL A 100 2.25 1.89 10.10
N THR A 101 3.24 1.01 10.13
CA THR A 101 3.97 0.59 8.94
C THR A 101 3.31 -0.64 8.34
N LEU A 102 2.84 -0.49 7.11
CA LEU A 102 2.38 -1.56 6.25
C LEU A 102 3.52 -1.99 5.32
N THR A 103 4.02 -3.20 5.51
CA THR A 103 4.98 -3.83 4.62
C THR A 103 4.29 -4.85 3.73
N VAL A 104 4.51 -4.73 2.43
CA VAL A 104 3.87 -5.55 1.41
C VAL A 104 4.92 -6.06 0.43
N GLU A 105 5.01 -7.37 0.25
CA GLU A 105 5.92 -8.00 -0.72
C GLU A 105 5.12 -8.58 -1.87
N PHE A 106 5.41 -8.16 -3.09
CA PHE A 106 4.69 -8.57 -4.29
C PHE A 106 5.48 -9.60 -5.09
N ALA A 107 4.79 -10.66 -5.51
CA ALA A 107 5.27 -11.63 -6.49
C ALA A 107 4.39 -11.62 -7.76
N GLY A 108 4.84 -12.31 -8.81
CA GLY A 108 4.07 -12.45 -10.04
C GLY A 108 3.89 -11.17 -10.85
N TYR A 109 4.79 -10.20 -10.69
CA TYR A 109 4.70 -8.89 -11.34
C TYR A 109 4.76 -9.01 -12.87
N ASP A 110 3.62 -8.83 -13.54
CA ASP A 110 3.59 -8.68 -14.99
C ASP A 110 4.03 -7.26 -15.36
N CYS A 111 5.30 -7.13 -15.71
CA CYS A 111 5.90 -5.85 -16.06
C CYS A 111 5.28 -5.24 -17.33
N GLY A 112 4.78 -6.09 -18.25
CA GLY A 112 4.09 -5.63 -19.45
C GLY A 112 2.75 -5.01 -19.11
N TYR A 113 1.95 -5.71 -18.30
CA TYR A 113 0.68 -5.19 -17.80
C TYR A 113 0.87 -3.87 -17.05
N VAL A 114 1.85 -3.81 -16.15
CA VAL A 114 2.10 -2.60 -15.35
C VAL A 114 2.55 -1.45 -16.22
N ALA A 115 3.41 -1.70 -17.23
CA ALA A 115 3.77 -0.68 -18.20
C ALA A 115 2.55 -0.16 -18.95
N ASP A 116 1.66 -1.03 -19.42
CA ASP A 116 0.54 -0.65 -20.27
C ASP A 116 -0.62 0.00 -19.51
N HIS A 117 -0.91 -0.46 -18.29
CA HIS A 117 -2.12 -0.09 -17.58
C HIS A 117 -1.89 0.76 -16.34
N ILE A 118 -0.70 0.71 -15.73
CA ILE A 118 -0.49 1.27 -14.41
C ILE A 118 0.44 2.48 -14.45
N LEU A 119 1.54 2.37 -15.20
CA LEU A 119 2.46 3.48 -15.47
C LEU A 119 1.73 4.76 -15.93
N PRO A 120 0.74 4.72 -16.85
CA PRO A 120 0.05 5.92 -17.32
C PRO A 120 -0.61 6.76 -16.21
N PHE A 121 -0.96 6.16 -15.07
CA PHE A 121 -1.67 6.88 -14.00
C PHE A 121 -0.77 7.81 -13.20
N TYR A 122 0.52 7.49 -13.09
CA TYR A 122 1.48 8.29 -12.31
C TYR A 122 2.67 8.77 -13.15
N TYR A 123 2.72 8.42 -14.43
CA TYR A 123 3.81 8.81 -15.30
C TYR A 123 3.79 10.30 -15.58
N MET A 124 4.97 10.91 -15.45
CA MET A 124 5.22 12.29 -15.84
C MET A 124 6.50 12.31 -16.68
N GLU A 125 6.42 12.79 -17.92
CA GLU A 125 7.56 12.82 -18.86
C GLU A 125 8.79 13.52 -18.27
N ALA A 126 8.58 14.62 -17.52
CA ALA A 126 9.65 15.34 -16.83
C ALA A 126 10.45 14.48 -15.82
N THR A 127 9.85 13.40 -15.32
CA THR A 127 10.48 12.47 -14.37
C THR A 127 11.17 11.30 -15.06
N ALA A 128 10.96 11.11 -16.36
CA ALA A 128 11.48 9.99 -17.12
C ALA A 128 13.01 9.86 -17.07
N PRO A 129 13.80 10.94 -17.25
CA PRO A 129 15.26 10.85 -17.18
C PRO A 129 15.77 10.33 -15.83
N ALA A 130 15.09 10.69 -14.74
CA ALA A 130 15.50 10.30 -13.39
C ALA A 130 15.40 8.77 -13.17
N PHE A 131 14.39 8.10 -13.75
CA PHE A 131 14.24 6.66 -13.57
C PHE A 131 14.87 5.83 -14.71
N LEU A 132 14.81 6.29 -15.96
CA LEU A 132 15.40 5.59 -17.10
C LEU A 132 16.93 5.52 -17.02
N GLY A 133 17.55 6.54 -16.40
CA GLY A 133 19.00 6.58 -16.20
C GLY A 133 19.78 7.03 -17.42
N PRO A 134 21.10 7.22 -17.27
CA PRO A 134 21.95 7.87 -18.28
C PRO A 134 22.17 7.03 -19.55
N GLU A 135 21.89 5.73 -19.49
CA GLU A 135 22.08 4.80 -20.60
C GLU A 135 20.92 4.87 -21.61
N TYR A 136 19.80 5.49 -21.23
CA TYR A 136 18.64 5.66 -22.08
C TYR A 136 18.76 6.95 -22.91
N ASN A 137 18.86 6.78 -24.23
CA ASN A 137 18.94 7.88 -25.20
C ASN A 137 17.68 8.00 -26.08
N GLY A 138 16.58 7.34 -25.69
CA GLY A 138 15.33 7.34 -26.45
C GLY A 138 14.39 8.48 -26.09
N PRO A 139 13.24 8.59 -26.79
CA PRO A 139 12.21 9.57 -26.47
C PRO A 139 11.59 9.33 -25.09
N THR A 140 11.25 10.41 -24.40
CA THR A 140 10.62 10.38 -23.07
C THR A 140 9.10 10.47 -23.12
N ASP A 141 8.47 10.22 -24.28
CA ASP A 141 7.02 10.10 -24.30
C ASP A 141 6.58 8.75 -23.67
N LEU A 142 5.36 8.72 -23.13
CA LEU A 142 4.83 7.55 -22.43
C LEU A 142 4.91 6.28 -23.28
N ALA A 143 4.56 6.35 -24.57
CA ALA A 143 4.53 5.18 -25.44
C ALA A 143 5.94 4.60 -25.67
N SER A 144 6.92 5.47 -25.92
CA SER A 144 8.33 5.08 -26.05
C SER A 144 8.88 4.45 -24.76
N VAL A 145 8.52 5.01 -23.61
CA VAL A 145 8.93 4.46 -22.30
C VAL A 145 8.28 3.11 -22.03
N GLN A 146 6.99 2.95 -22.32
CA GLN A 146 6.27 1.67 -22.20
C GLN A 146 6.93 0.60 -23.08
N ALA A 147 7.22 0.92 -24.33
CA ALA A 147 7.91 0.02 -25.25
C ALA A 147 9.30 -0.35 -24.74
N TYR A 148 10.06 0.63 -24.24
CA TYR A 148 11.40 0.38 -23.69
C TYR A 148 11.38 -0.59 -22.50
N ILE A 149 10.47 -0.38 -21.53
CA ILE A 149 10.32 -1.25 -20.36
C ILE A 149 9.98 -2.68 -20.81
N LYS A 150 9.03 -2.83 -21.74
CA LYS A 150 8.61 -4.15 -22.26
C LYS A 150 9.69 -4.88 -23.05
N ALA A 151 10.63 -4.15 -23.64
CA ALA A 151 11.77 -4.73 -24.35
C ALA A 151 12.92 -5.19 -23.43
N GLN A 152 12.91 -4.82 -22.14
CA GLN A 152 13.95 -5.25 -21.21
C GLN A 152 13.72 -6.68 -20.72
N ASP A 153 14.78 -7.30 -20.21
CA ASP A 153 14.65 -8.51 -19.40
C ASP A 153 13.82 -8.23 -18.13
N HIS A 154 13.24 -9.29 -17.57
CA HIS A 154 12.33 -9.17 -16.43
C HIS A 154 12.93 -8.45 -15.22
N LYS A 155 14.22 -8.62 -14.91
CA LYS A 155 14.84 -7.96 -13.76
C LYS A 155 14.99 -6.47 -14.01
N LYS A 156 15.44 -6.08 -15.20
CA LYS A 156 15.60 -4.68 -15.57
C LYS A 156 14.24 -3.98 -15.73
N ALA A 157 13.23 -4.65 -16.28
CA ALA A 157 11.86 -4.13 -16.32
C ALA A 157 11.30 -3.88 -14.90
N GLN A 158 11.45 -4.85 -13.98
CA GLN A 158 11.08 -4.66 -12.57
C GLN A 158 11.82 -3.47 -11.94
N PHE A 159 13.10 -3.31 -12.25
CA PHE A 159 13.90 -2.19 -11.75
C PHE A 159 13.38 -0.83 -12.22
N LEU A 160 13.14 -0.70 -13.52
CA LEU A 160 12.63 0.53 -14.11
C LEU A 160 11.25 0.91 -13.54
N ILE A 161 10.36 -0.07 -13.39
CA ILE A 161 9.03 0.14 -12.78
C ILE A 161 9.17 0.61 -11.34
N ALA A 162 9.92 -0.11 -10.49
CA ALA A 162 10.11 0.26 -9.09
C ALA A 162 10.75 1.65 -8.94
N LYS A 163 11.70 1.99 -9.82
CA LYS A 163 12.34 3.30 -9.84
C LYS A 163 11.39 4.40 -10.32
N SER A 164 10.56 4.14 -11.33
CA SER A 164 9.55 5.11 -11.81
C SER A 164 8.54 5.45 -10.72
N MET A 165 8.05 4.46 -9.97
CA MET A 165 7.17 4.66 -8.82
C MET A 165 7.90 5.38 -7.68
N SER A 166 9.19 5.11 -7.46
CA SER A 166 9.99 5.78 -6.42
C SER A 166 10.18 7.26 -6.70
N VAL A 167 10.42 7.63 -7.96
CA VAL A 167 10.52 9.04 -8.38
C VAL A 167 9.16 9.73 -8.25
N ASN A 168 8.06 9.03 -8.53
CA ASN A 168 6.70 9.56 -8.46
C ASN A 168 5.99 9.28 -7.12
N LYS A 169 6.73 8.92 -6.06
CA LYS A 169 6.15 8.44 -4.80
C LYS A 169 5.22 9.46 -4.13
N ALA A 170 5.53 10.76 -4.23
CA ALA A 170 4.70 11.81 -3.64
C ALA A 170 3.31 11.84 -4.28
N TYR A 171 3.25 11.72 -5.60
CA TYR A 171 1.98 11.63 -6.33
C TYR A 171 1.21 10.37 -5.95
N ILE A 172 1.88 9.21 -5.89
CA ILE A 172 1.25 7.94 -5.49
C ILE A 172 0.68 8.04 -4.06
N MET A 173 1.43 8.64 -3.12
CA MET A 173 0.96 8.86 -1.75
C MET A 173 -0.28 9.76 -1.72
N ASN A 174 -0.32 10.83 -2.53
CA ASN A 174 -1.50 11.69 -2.62
C ASN A 174 -2.69 10.95 -3.21
N LEU A 175 -2.49 10.18 -4.29
CA LEU A 175 -3.53 9.36 -4.91
C LEU A 175 -4.14 8.37 -3.92
N LEU A 176 -3.32 7.70 -3.11
CA LEU A 176 -3.77 6.81 -2.04
C LEU A 176 -4.66 7.54 -1.02
N GLN A 177 -4.23 8.71 -0.57
CA GLN A 177 -4.98 9.52 0.40
C GLN A 177 -6.29 10.04 -0.19
N ASP A 178 -6.31 10.46 -1.45
CA ASP A 178 -7.52 10.94 -2.12
C ASP A 178 -8.53 9.82 -2.35
N LYS A 179 -8.06 8.62 -2.73
CA LYS A 179 -8.91 7.42 -2.83
C LYS A 179 -9.49 7.03 -1.47
N ALA A 180 -8.70 7.12 -0.40
CA ALA A 180 -9.18 6.87 0.96
C ALA A 180 -10.25 7.90 1.38
N LYS A 181 -10.05 9.18 1.08
CA LYS A 181 -11.05 10.23 1.34
C LYS A 181 -12.37 9.99 0.61
N LEU A 182 -12.33 9.51 -0.64
CA LEU A 182 -13.54 9.12 -1.39
C LEU A 182 -14.28 7.94 -0.74
N ALA A 183 -13.54 7.05 -0.07
CA ALA A 183 -14.10 5.99 0.77
C ALA A 183 -14.46 6.48 2.19
N GLU A 184 -14.43 7.80 2.42
CA GLU A 184 -14.64 8.46 3.71
C GLU A 184 -13.73 7.94 4.84
N ILE A 185 -12.51 7.56 4.48
CA ILE A 185 -11.44 7.15 5.40
C ILE A 185 -10.43 8.29 5.44
N GLU A 186 -10.22 8.84 6.63
CA GLU A 186 -9.10 9.76 6.85
C GLU A 186 -7.82 8.93 6.92
N LEU A 187 -7.00 9.01 5.87
CA LEU A 187 -5.73 8.34 5.74
C LEU A 187 -4.65 9.39 5.48
N GLN A 188 -3.59 9.37 6.29
CA GLN A 188 -2.39 10.14 6.04
C GLN A 188 -1.23 9.19 5.74
N VAL A 189 -0.68 9.28 4.53
CA VAL A 189 0.49 8.49 4.12
C VAL A 189 1.73 9.36 4.32
N ASN A 190 2.54 9.01 5.32
CA ASN A 190 3.73 9.78 5.69
C ASN A 190 4.95 9.39 4.86
N ASN A 191 5.03 8.13 4.42
CA ASN A 191 6.15 7.67 3.62
C ASN A 191 5.78 6.49 2.72
N LEU A 192 6.44 6.42 1.57
CA LEU A 192 6.42 5.29 0.66
C LEU A 192 7.85 4.95 0.27
N ARG A 193 8.26 3.70 0.50
CA ARG A 193 9.53 3.15 0.06
C ARG A 193 9.30 1.93 -0.81
N LEU A 194 10.05 1.84 -1.90
CA LEU A 194 10.05 0.71 -2.80
C LEU A 194 11.46 0.14 -2.85
N MET A 195 11.56 -1.18 -2.74
CA MET A 195 12.80 -1.91 -2.71
C MET A 195 12.70 -3.12 -3.63
N ILE A 196 13.80 -3.45 -4.31
CA ILE A 196 13.89 -4.67 -5.09
C ILE A 196 14.70 -5.67 -4.26
N LYS A 197 14.15 -6.87 -4.12
CA LYS A 197 14.80 -8.05 -3.55
C LYS A 197 15.17 -9.04 -4.64
#